data_AF-A0A484F428-F1
#
_entry.id   AF-A0A484F428-F1
#
_cell.length_a   1.000
_cell.length_b   1.000
_cell.length_c   1.000
_cell.angle_alpha   90.00
_cell.angle_beta   90.00
_cell.angle_gamma   90.00
#
_symmetry.space_group_name_H-M   'P 1'
#
loop_
_entity.id
_entity.type
_entity.pdbx_description
1 polymer ?
#
loop_
_entity_poly.entity_id
_entity_poly.type
_entity_poly.pdbx_seq_one_letter_code
_entity_poly.pdbx_strand_id
1 'polypeptide(L)'
;MKAYVLFSGGKDCSLSSLILEPYFDVQLVTFNFGILPTGEVAKQIADELGFPHMVIQPPMEILETAAEIVKKDGFPNGAINYIHRQVLEILAKTEGVELIADGLRRDDRVPHLEHSEIQSFEDRYKILYCSPLMGFGRFTINKMLESNLVITEEESAVILKCDYEAELREYLYRDIGEEETHKHFPKSHKQSRVISRIRKQ
;
A
#
# COMPACT_ATOMS: atom_id res chain seq x y z
N MET A 1 -20.53 -3.87 -8.46
CA MET A 1 -19.88 -4.20 -7.17
C MET A 1 -18.69 -3.27 -7.01
N LYS A 2 -18.46 -2.76 -5.80
CA LYS A 2 -17.36 -1.84 -5.52
C LYS A 2 -16.13 -2.63 -5.05
N ALA A 3 -14.96 -2.30 -5.60
CA ALA A 3 -13.67 -2.88 -5.21
C ALA A 3 -12.87 -1.85 -4.42
N TYR A 4 -12.60 -2.15 -3.15
CA TYR A 4 -11.82 -1.29 -2.25
C TYR A 4 -10.35 -1.66 -2.35
N VAL A 5 -9.56 -0.84 -3.05
CA VAL A 5 -8.16 -1.11 -3.34
C VAL A 5 -7.27 -0.37 -2.34
N LEU A 6 -6.49 -1.12 -1.55
CA LEU A 6 -5.44 -0.56 -0.71
C LEU A 6 -4.42 0.19 -1.59
N PHE A 7 -4.25 1.47 -1.29
CA PHE A 7 -3.57 2.41 -2.17
C PHE A 7 -2.50 3.20 -1.42
N SER A 8 -1.24 3.02 -1.84
CA SER A 8 -0.05 3.68 -1.28
C SER A 8 0.50 4.79 -2.18
N GLY A 9 -0.25 5.23 -3.20
CA GLY A 9 0.25 6.18 -4.21
C GLY A 9 1.30 5.60 -5.15
N GLY A 10 1.64 4.31 -5.00
CA GLY A 10 2.63 3.63 -5.82
C GLY A 10 2.12 3.28 -7.22
N LYS A 11 3.05 3.09 -8.15
CA LYS A 11 2.76 2.66 -9.52
C LYS A 11 2.07 1.29 -9.60
N ASP A 12 2.40 0.39 -8.68
CA ASP A 12 1.87 -0.97 -8.67
C ASP A 12 0.40 -1.00 -8.21
N CYS A 13 0.05 -0.38 -7.08
CA CYS A 13 -1.36 -0.26 -6.68
C CYS A 13 -2.18 0.55 -7.70
N SER A 14 -1.58 1.54 -8.37
CA SER A 14 -2.22 2.26 -9.48
C SER A 14 -2.55 1.31 -10.65
N LEU A 15 -1.62 0.40 -11.00
CA LEU A 15 -1.86 -0.61 -12.03
C LEU A 15 -2.93 -1.63 -11.59
N SER A 16 -2.93 -2.09 -10.34
CA SER A 16 -3.99 -2.95 -9.80
C SER A 16 -5.37 -2.32 -10.01
N SER A 17 -5.51 -1.04 -9.70
CA SER A 17 -6.76 -0.29 -9.88
C SER A 17 -7.19 -0.25 -11.35
N LEU A 18 -6.27 0.00 -12.28
CA LEU A 18 -6.55 -0.01 -13.72
C LEU A 18 -6.92 -1.41 -14.25
N ILE A 19 -6.35 -2.48 -13.69
CA ILE A 19 -6.71 -3.86 -14.05
C ILE A 19 -8.14 -4.19 -13.60
N LEU A 20 -8.57 -3.65 -12.46
CA LEU A 20 -9.90 -3.90 -11.89
C LEU A 20 -11.00 -2.99 -12.47
N GLU A 21 -10.66 -1.79 -12.94
CA GLU A 21 -11.60 -0.78 -13.48
C GLU A 21 -12.61 -1.33 -14.50
N PRO A 22 -12.25 -2.23 -15.45
CA PRO A 22 -13.24 -2.78 -16.40
C PRO A 22 -14.29 -3.71 -15.78
N TYR A 23 -14.06 -4.18 -14.55
CA TYR A 23 -14.88 -5.21 -13.91
C TYR A 23 -15.61 -4.70 -12.66
N PHE A 24 -15.09 -3.66 -12.01
CA PHE A 24 -15.58 -3.16 -10.73
C PHE A 24 -15.59 -1.63 -10.66
N ASP A 25 -16.47 -1.08 -9.83
CA ASP A 25 -16.39 0.32 -9.42
C ASP A 25 -15.25 0.46 -8.39
N VAL A 26 -14.13 1.06 -8.79
CA VAL A 26 -12.91 1.08 -7.97
C VAL A 26 -12.94 2.24 -6.98
N GLN A 27 -12.77 1.93 -5.70
CA GLN A 27 -12.58 2.89 -4.62
C GLN A 27 -11.17 2.73 -4.03
N LEU A 28 -10.33 3.76 -4.13
CA LEU A 28 -9.01 3.73 -3.52
C LEU A 28 -9.11 4.04 -2.03
N VAL A 29 -8.35 3.31 -1.22
CA VAL A 29 -8.33 3.42 0.24
C VAL A 29 -6.88 3.53 0.73
N THR A 30 -6.55 4.62 1.41
CA THR A 30 -5.25 4.80 2.06
C THR A 30 -5.42 4.79 3.57
N PHE A 31 -4.61 4.00 4.26
CA PHE A 31 -4.52 4.07 5.72
C PHE A 31 -3.46 5.08 6.11
N ASN A 32 -3.79 6.00 7.02
CA ASN A 32 -2.90 7.05 7.48
C ASN A 32 -3.01 7.19 9.01
N PHE A 33 -1.89 7.06 9.70
CA PHE A 33 -1.81 7.16 11.17
C PHE A 33 -1.77 8.61 11.67
N GLY A 34 -1.58 9.59 10.77
CA GLY A 34 -1.51 11.01 11.09
C GLY A 34 -0.11 11.49 11.49
N ILE A 35 0.92 10.67 11.22
CA ILE A 35 2.32 11.00 11.50
C ILE A 35 2.91 11.85 10.37
N LEU A 36 2.51 11.53 9.13
CA LEU A 36 2.85 12.23 7.90
C LEU A 36 1.58 12.50 7.08
N PRO A 37 1.54 13.54 6.21
CA PRO A 37 0.38 13.86 5.38
C PRO A 37 0.26 12.93 4.15
N THR A 38 0.47 11.62 4.32
CA THR A 38 0.48 10.66 3.20
C THR A 38 -0.89 10.49 2.55
N GLY A 39 -1.99 10.67 3.31
CA GLY A 39 -3.35 10.61 2.78
C GLY A 39 -3.62 11.68 1.71
N GLU A 40 -3.09 12.90 1.89
CA GLU A 40 -3.30 14.00 0.93
C GLU A 40 -2.56 13.74 -0.39
N VAL A 41 -1.33 13.24 -0.31
CA VAL A 41 -0.54 12.88 -1.49
C VAL A 41 -1.20 11.72 -2.25
N ALA A 42 -1.68 10.70 -1.54
CA ALA A 42 -2.41 9.60 -2.15
C ALA A 42 -3.69 10.07 -2.86
N LYS A 43 -4.42 11.03 -2.27
CA LYS A 43 -5.60 11.62 -2.89
C LYS A 43 -5.27 12.32 -4.21
N GLN A 44 -4.22 13.13 -4.25
CA GLN A 44 -3.79 13.80 -5.48
C GLN A 44 -3.48 12.80 -6.60
N ILE A 45 -2.80 11.69 -6.28
CA ILE A 45 -2.50 10.64 -7.26
C ILE A 45 -3.78 9.93 -7.71
N ALA A 46 -4.73 9.70 -6.81
CA ALA A 46 -6.02 9.13 -7.15
C ALA A 46 -6.83 10.02 -8.11
N ASP A 47 -6.83 11.34 -7.87
CA ASP A 47 -7.49 12.33 -8.74
C ASP A 47 -6.89 12.31 -10.16
N GLU A 48 -5.56 12.23 -10.28
CA GLU A 48 -4.85 12.11 -11.57
C GLU A 48 -5.14 10.79 -12.31
N LEU A 49 -5.43 9.73 -11.57
CA LEU A 49 -5.85 8.44 -12.12
C LEU A 49 -7.35 8.41 -12.44
N GLY A 50 -8.14 9.33 -11.89
CA GLY A 50 -9.58 9.41 -12.07
C GLY A 50 -10.37 8.44 -11.21
N PHE A 51 -9.85 8.04 -10.04
CA PHE A 51 -10.55 7.15 -9.10
C PHE A 51 -11.01 7.90 -7.85
N PRO A 52 -12.18 7.57 -7.28
CA PRO A 52 -12.55 8.05 -5.96
C PRO A 52 -11.57 7.53 -4.90
N HIS A 53 -11.31 8.36 -3.90
CA HIS A 53 -10.34 8.07 -2.84
C HIS A 53 -10.91 8.37 -1.46
N MET A 54 -10.53 7.56 -0.47
CA MET A 54 -10.82 7.80 0.93
C MET A 54 -9.61 7.46 1.79
N VAL A 55 -9.55 8.11 2.96
CA VAL A 55 -8.54 7.87 3.98
C VAL A 55 -9.21 7.26 5.20
N ILE A 56 -8.63 6.20 5.73
CA ILE A 56 -9.00 5.61 7.02
C ILE A 56 -7.87 5.88 8.00
N GLN A 57 -8.22 6.41 9.18
CA GLN A 57 -7.28 6.54 10.29
C GLN A 57 -7.42 5.31 11.21
N PRO A 58 -6.44 4.39 11.20
CA PRO A 58 -6.45 3.24 12.11
C PRO A 58 -6.05 3.66 13.54
N PRO A 59 -6.33 2.81 14.55
CA PRO A 59 -5.82 2.99 15.91
C PRO A 59 -4.28 3.10 15.94
N MET A 60 -3.77 4.03 16.74
CA MET A 60 -2.34 4.34 16.83
C MET A 60 -1.53 3.16 17.41
N GLU A 61 -2.17 2.35 18.25
CA GLU A 61 -1.60 1.17 18.90
C GLU A 61 -1.04 0.16 17.89
N ILE A 62 -1.58 0.14 16.66
CA ILE A 62 -1.05 -0.70 15.57
C ILE A 62 0.34 -0.22 15.15
N LEU A 63 0.56 1.10 15.03
CA LEU A 63 1.86 1.64 14.67
C LEU A 63 2.87 1.47 15.81
N GLU A 64 2.42 1.67 17.05
CA GLU A 64 3.24 1.45 18.24
C GLU A 64 3.70 -0.01 18.35
N THR A 65 2.77 -0.95 18.17
CA THR A 65 3.09 -2.39 18.14
C THR A 65 4.05 -2.72 17.00
N ALA A 66 3.83 -2.14 15.82
CA ALA A 66 4.73 -2.32 14.68
C ALA A 66 6.14 -1.81 14.99
N ALA A 67 6.29 -0.67 15.66
CA ALA A 67 7.58 -0.12 16.07
C ALA A 67 8.30 -1.06 17.06
N GLU A 68 7.60 -1.64 18.02
CA GLU A 68 8.17 -2.64 18.93
C GLU A 68 8.64 -3.91 18.21
N ILE A 69 7.89 -4.35 17.18
CA ILE A 69 8.32 -5.46 16.31
C ILE A 69 9.63 -5.09 15.60
N VAL A 70 9.76 -3.87 15.06
CA VAL A 70 11.01 -3.44 14.41
C VAL A 70 12.19 -3.44 15.38
N LYS A 71 12.02 -2.87 16.58
CA LYS A 71 13.08 -2.83 17.60
C LYS A 71 13.53 -4.23 18.02
N LYS A 72 12.58 -5.16 18.14
CA LYS A 72 12.83 -6.55 18.52
C LYS A 72 13.51 -7.35 17.41
N ASP A 73 13.00 -7.27 16.20
CA ASP A 73 13.46 -8.09 15.08
C ASP A 73 14.71 -7.50 14.41
N GLY A 74 14.92 -6.18 14.55
CA GLY A 74 15.99 -5.43 13.93
C GLY A 74 15.72 -5.02 12.48
N PHE A 75 14.60 -5.45 11.88
CA PHE A 75 14.21 -5.18 10.49
C PHE A 75 12.68 -5.00 10.36
N PRO A 76 12.18 -4.27 9.34
CA PRO A 76 10.77 -3.87 9.26
C PRO A 76 9.81 -4.96 8.78
N ASN A 77 10.32 -6.08 8.25
CA ASN A 77 9.49 -7.06 7.56
C ASN A 77 8.33 -7.59 8.39
N GLY A 78 8.58 -7.93 9.67
CA GLY A 78 7.53 -8.39 10.59
C GLY A 78 6.50 -7.31 10.87
N ALA A 79 6.94 -6.07 11.06
CA ALA A 79 6.09 -4.92 11.34
C ALA A 79 5.18 -4.58 10.14
N ILE A 80 5.71 -4.57 8.92
CA ILE A 80 4.92 -4.30 7.71
C ILE A 80 3.87 -5.41 7.48
N ASN A 81 4.25 -6.66 7.70
CA ASN A 81 3.34 -7.80 7.64
C ASN A 81 2.21 -7.69 8.68
N TYR A 82 2.55 -7.26 9.89
CA TYR A 82 1.58 -7.03 10.96
C TYR A 82 0.60 -5.90 10.58
N ILE A 83 1.10 -4.73 10.16
CA ILE A 83 0.25 -3.60 9.76
C ILE A 83 -0.68 -4.01 8.61
N HIS A 84 -0.17 -4.67 7.56
CA HIS A 84 -0.98 -5.09 6.41
C HIS A 84 -2.15 -6.01 6.82
N ARG A 85 -1.92 -6.94 7.76
CA ARG A 85 -3.00 -7.78 8.30
C ARG A 85 -4.02 -6.94 9.07
N GLN A 86 -3.58 -6.00 9.90
CA GLN A 86 -4.49 -5.16 10.68
C GLN A 86 -5.38 -4.27 9.80
N VAL A 87 -4.82 -3.62 8.78
CA VAL A 87 -5.60 -2.76 7.88
C VAL A 87 -6.60 -3.54 7.04
N LEU A 88 -6.26 -4.77 6.63
CA LEU A 88 -7.21 -5.67 5.96
C LEU A 88 -8.40 -6.00 6.87
N GLU A 89 -8.14 -6.33 8.14
CA GLU A 89 -9.21 -6.60 9.10
C GLU A 89 -10.06 -5.37 9.42
N ILE A 90 -9.46 -4.16 9.48
CA ILE A 90 -10.21 -2.91 9.67
C ILE A 90 -11.11 -2.63 8.46
N LEU A 91 -10.55 -2.74 7.25
CA LEU A 91 -11.31 -2.48 6.03
C LEU A 91 -12.44 -3.49 5.86
N ALA A 92 -12.21 -4.77 6.18
CA ALA A 92 -13.23 -5.81 6.11
C ALA A 92 -14.40 -5.60 7.10
N LYS A 93 -14.17 -4.88 8.20
CA LYS A 93 -15.21 -4.50 9.17
C LYS A 93 -15.95 -3.21 8.79
N THR A 94 -15.52 -2.51 7.74
CA THR A 94 -16.16 -1.28 7.29
C THR A 94 -17.47 -1.61 6.57
N GLU A 95 -18.55 -0.91 6.91
CA GLU A 95 -19.87 -1.16 6.34
C GLU A 95 -19.86 -1.00 4.81
N GLY A 96 -20.46 -1.96 4.11
CA GLY A 96 -20.56 -1.95 2.64
C GLY A 96 -19.28 -2.36 1.90
N VAL A 97 -18.28 -2.89 2.59
CA VAL A 97 -17.10 -3.49 1.96
C VAL A 97 -17.35 -4.98 1.68
N GLU A 98 -17.36 -5.34 0.40
CA GLU A 98 -17.58 -6.73 -0.07
C GLU A 98 -16.35 -7.31 -0.79
N LEU A 99 -15.52 -6.45 -1.40
CA LEU A 99 -14.32 -6.84 -2.14
C LEU A 99 -13.16 -5.92 -1.76
N ILE A 100 -12.09 -6.51 -1.25
CA ILE A 100 -10.83 -5.83 -0.94
C ILE A 100 -9.76 -6.29 -1.92
N ALA A 101 -9.00 -5.34 -2.45
CA ALA A 101 -7.86 -5.62 -3.28
C ALA A 101 -6.62 -4.84 -2.86
N ASP A 102 -5.44 -5.27 -3.31
CA ASP A 102 -4.19 -4.55 -3.04
C ASP A 102 -3.19 -4.57 -4.22
N GLY A 103 -2.03 -3.99 -3.97
CA GLY A 103 -0.92 -3.89 -4.92
C GLY A 103 0.13 -4.99 -4.80
N LEU A 104 -0.12 -6.08 -4.05
CA LEU A 104 0.90 -7.12 -3.83
C LEU A 104 1.24 -7.85 -5.13
N ARG A 105 2.55 -8.02 -5.37
CA ARG A 105 3.11 -8.60 -6.58
C ARG A 105 3.66 -10.00 -6.31
N ARG A 106 3.75 -10.79 -7.37
CA ARG A 106 4.34 -12.14 -7.33
C ARG A 106 5.71 -12.20 -6.67
N ASP A 107 6.55 -11.22 -6.94
CA ASP A 107 7.96 -11.20 -6.53
C ASP A 107 8.16 -10.45 -5.18
N ASP A 108 7.09 -9.98 -4.54
CA ASP A 108 7.17 -9.31 -3.24
C ASP A 108 7.42 -10.33 -2.12
N ARG A 109 8.34 -9.98 -1.23
CA ARG A 109 8.58 -10.75 0.00
C ARG A 109 7.74 -10.26 1.18
N VAL A 110 7.37 -8.97 1.15
CA VAL A 110 6.65 -8.29 2.21
C VAL A 110 5.85 -7.13 1.59
N PRO A 111 4.58 -6.92 1.98
CA PRO A 111 3.75 -7.84 2.76
C PRO A 111 3.55 -9.20 2.06
N HIS A 112 3.33 -10.24 2.84
CA HIS A 112 3.02 -11.58 2.34
C HIS A 112 1.86 -12.18 3.15
N LEU A 113 0.91 -12.77 2.44
CA LEU A 113 -0.20 -13.52 2.99
C LEU A 113 -0.15 -14.93 2.43
N GLU A 114 -0.13 -15.90 3.32
CA GLU A 114 -0.23 -17.31 2.96
C GLU A 114 -1.62 -17.60 2.39
N HIS A 115 -1.73 -18.61 1.53
CA HIS A 115 -3.02 -19.01 0.96
C HIS A 115 -4.06 -19.36 2.05
N SER A 116 -3.64 -20.03 3.13
CA SER A 116 -4.52 -20.34 4.26
C SER A 116 -4.96 -19.09 5.04
N GLU A 117 -4.11 -18.06 5.11
CA GLU A 117 -4.47 -16.77 5.72
C GLU A 117 -5.53 -16.06 4.88
N ILE A 118 -5.39 -16.07 3.55
CA ILE A 118 -6.39 -15.49 2.63
C ILE A 118 -7.73 -16.19 2.77
N GLN A 119 -7.76 -17.53 2.71
CA GLN A 119 -8.99 -18.30 2.88
C GLN A 119 -9.66 -18.02 4.22
N SER A 120 -8.88 -18.01 5.30
CA SER A 120 -9.39 -17.68 6.63
C SER A 120 -9.94 -16.26 6.71
N PHE A 121 -9.29 -15.30 6.05
CA PHE A 121 -9.72 -13.91 6.00
C PHE A 121 -11.08 -13.78 5.27
N GLU A 122 -11.19 -14.34 4.07
CA GLU A 122 -12.44 -14.35 3.29
C GLU A 122 -13.58 -15.05 4.06
N ASP A 123 -13.30 -16.19 4.69
CA ASP A 123 -14.29 -16.96 5.43
C ASP A 123 -14.76 -16.27 6.71
N ARG A 124 -13.85 -15.63 7.47
CA ARG A 124 -14.18 -14.94 8.73
C ARG A 124 -14.97 -13.67 8.49
N TYR A 125 -14.60 -12.91 7.46
CA TYR A 125 -15.19 -11.59 7.20
C TYR A 125 -16.28 -11.61 6.13
N LYS A 126 -16.47 -12.73 5.41
CA LYS A 126 -17.44 -12.89 4.33
C LYS A 126 -17.24 -11.86 3.20
N ILE A 127 -15.98 -11.67 2.83
CA ILE A 127 -15.55 -10.76 1.75
C ILE A 127 -14.77 -11.51 0.69
N LEU A 128 -14.62 -10.88 -0.47
CA LEU A 128 -13.71 -11.29 -1.52
C LEU A 128 -12.37 -10.58 -1.34
N TYR A 129 -11.26 -11.30 -1.52
CA TYR A 129 -9.93 -10.74 -1.51
C TYR A 129 -9.19 -11.03 -2.82
N CYS A 130 -8.52 -10.03 -3.40
CA CYS A 130 -7.67 -10.27 -4.55
C CYS A 130 -6.43 -9.36 -4.61
N SER A 131 -5.33 -9.91 -5.13
CA SER A 131 -4.12 -9.16 -5.42
C SER A 131 -3.83 -9.29 -6.92
N PRO A 132 -4.31 -8.35 -7.76
CA PRO A 132 -4.26 -8.48 -9.23
C PRO A 132 -2.86 -8.73 -9.81
N LEU A 133 -1.80 -8.31 -9.09
CA LEU A 133 -0.42 -8.42 -9.55
C LEU A 133 0.29 -9.72 -9.12
N MET A 134 -0.37 -10.62 -8.38
CA MET A 134 0.23 -11.88 -7.92
C MET A 134 0.60 -12.85 -9.06
N GLY A 135 0.00 -12.70 -10.24
CA GLY A 135 0.36 -13.47 -11.44
C GLY A 135 1.52 -12.89 -12.25
N PHE A 136 1.95 -11.65 -11.96
CA PHE A 136 2.84 -10.88 -12.83
C PHE A 136 4.22 -10.68 -12.18
N GLY A 137 5.27 -11.01 -12.92
CA GLY A 137 6.63 -10.70 -12.52
C GLY A 137 6.98 -9.23 -12.71
N ARG A 138 8.01 -8.75 -12.01
CA ARG A 138 8.45 -7.34 -12.02
C ARG A 138 8.65 -6.78 -13.43
N PHE A 139 9.30 -7.52 -14.33
CA PHE A 139 9.54 -7.04 -15.71
C PHE A 139 8.25 -6.92 -16.52
N THR A 140 7.29 -7.82 -16.31
CA THR A 140 5.98 -7.75 -16.95
C THR A 140 5.19 -6.55 -16.43
N ILE A 141 5.18 -6.34 -15.10
CA ILE A 141 4.56 -5.16 -14.47
C ILE A 141 5.17 -3.88 -15.04
N ASN A 142 6.50 -3.77 -15.09
CA ASN A 142 7.17 -2.61 -15.68
C ASN A 142 6.69 -2.34 -17.11
N LYS A 143 6.55 -3.38 -17.94
CA LYS A 143 6.08 -3.21 -19.31
C LYS A 143 4.61 -2.75 -19.40
N MET A 144 3.77 -3.25 -18.48
CA MET A 144 2.39 -2.80 -18.37
C MET A 144 2.32 -1.35 -17.91
N LEU A 145 3.16 -0.94 -16.96
CA LEU A 145 3.24 0.45 -16.48
C LEU A 145 3.59 1.42 -17.61
N GLU A 146 4.61 1.13 -18.42
CA GLU A 146 5.00 1.95 -19.58
C GLU A 146 3.84 2.22 -20.55
N SER A 147 2.89 1.29 -20.66
CA SER A 147 1.78 1.35 -21.61
C SER A 147 0.51 1.98 -21.03
N ASN A 148 0.46 2.22 -19.72
CA ASN A 148 -0.75 2.67 -19.03
C ASN A 148 -0.55 3.88 -18.12
N LEU A 149 0.67 4.19 -17.67
CA LEU A 149 0.95 5.28 -16.73
C LEU A 149 2.12 6.16 -17.21
N VAL A 150 2.00 7.47 -16.97
CA VAL A 150 3.12 8.40 -17.03
C VAL A 150 3.76 8.44 -15.64
N ILE A 151 5.05 8.11 -15.56
CA ILE A 151 5.79 7.97 -14.30
C ILE A 151 7.05 8.82 -14.37
N THR A 152 7.35 9.56 -13.31
CA THR A 152 8.65 10.22 -13.12
C THR A 152 9.49 9.44 -12.11
N GLU A 153 10.81 9.41 -12.31
CA GLU A 153 11.77 8.90 -11.33
C GLU A 153 12.45 10.08 -10.65
N GLU A 154 12.27 10.20 -9.34
CA GLU A 154 12.97 11.19 -8.53
C GLU A 154 13.76 10.50 -7.42
N GLU A 155 14.65 11.27 -6.78
CA GLU A 155 15.33 10.79 -5.59
C GLU A 155 14.33 10.54 -4.47
N SER A 156 14.53 9.45 -3.73
CA SER A 156 13.65 8.98 -2.66
C SER A 156 13.45 10.01 -1.55
N ALA A 157 14.42 10.92 -1.39
CA ALA A 157 14.37 12.00 -0.42
C ALA A 157 13.32 13.06 -0.76
N VAL A 158 12.86 13.12 -2.02
CA VAL A 158 11.90 14.12 -2.52
C VAL A 158 10.48 13.56 -2.57
N ILE A 159 10.31 12.25 -2.77
CA ILE A 159 8.99 11.61 -2.88
C ILE A 159 8.53 11.10 -1.51
N LEU A 160 7.45 11.68 -0.98
CA LEU A 160 6.73 11.13 0.16
C LEU A 160 6.05 9.81 -0.24
N LYS A 161 6.53 8.70 0.32
CA LYS A 161 5.83 7.41 0.22
C LYS A 161 4.53 7.46 1.01
N CYS A 162 3.46 6.93 0.44
CA CYS A 162 2.19 6.80 1.15
C CYS A 162 1.94 5.36 1.65
N ASP A 163 3.01 4.58 1.83
CA ASP A 163 2.96 3.25 2.43
C ASP A 163 3.11 3.31 3.95
N TYR A 164 2.83 2.19 4.61
CA TYR A 164 2.94 2.08 6.08
C TYR A 164 4.37 2.29 6.57
N GLU A 165 5.36 1.99 5.72
CA GLU A 165 6.79 2.11 6.04
C GLU A 165 7.17 3.57 6.32
N ALA A 166 6.60 4.52 5.57
CA ALA A 166 6.88 5.94 5.76
C ALA A 166 6.51 6.44 7.16
N GLU A 167 5.28 6.16 7.59
CA GLU A 167 4.82 6.59 8.93
C GLU A 167 5.49 5.80 10.05
N LEU A 168 5.76 4.50 9.85
CA LEU A 168 6.50 3.68 10.81
C LEU A 168 7.94 4.18 10.99
N ARG A 169 8.61 4.54 9.89
CA ARG A 169 9.96 5.09 9.92
C ARG A 169 9.99 6.44 10.62
N GLU A 170 9.05 7.33 10.31
CA GLU A 170 8.94 8.65 10.95
C GLU A 170 8.60 8.51 12.45
N TYR A 171 7.74 7.56 12.81
CA TYR A 171 7.45 7.26 14.20
C TYR A 171 8.72 6.81 14.96
N LEU A 172 9.47 5.85 14.39
CA LEU A 172 10.74 5.40 14.95
C LEU A 172 11.79 6.52 15.00
N TYR A 173 11.86 7.37 13.98
CA TYR A 173 12.74 8.53 13.97
C TYR A 173 12.48 9.45 15.17
N ARG A 174 11.21 9.72 15.48
CA ARG A 174 10.81 10.56 16.63
C ARG A 174 11.06 9.88 17.97
N ASP A 175 11.01 8.55 18.02
CA ASP A 175 11.10 7.75 19.25
C ASP A 175 12.56 7.41 19.63
N ILE A 176 13.33 6.86 18.68
CA ILE A 176 14.70 6.36 18.91
C ILE A 176 15.79 7.16 18.15
N GLY A 177 15.40 8.17 17.37
CA GLY A 177 16.32 9.02 16.60
C GLY A 177 16.68 8.47 15.22
N GLU A 178 17.21 9.36 14.38
CA GLU A 178 17.54 9.08 12.97
C GLU A 178 18.57 7.96 12.80
N GLU A 179 19.68 8.07 13.53
CA GLU A 179 20.82 7.18 13.37
C GLU A 179 20.46 5.74 13.71
N GLU A 180 19.68 5.54 14.77
CA GLU A 180 19.21 4.21 15.17
C GLU A 180 18.16 3.69 14.19
N THR A 181 17.21 4.53 13.78
CA THR A 181 16.18 4.17 12.80
C THR A 181 16.81 3.67 11.49
N HIS A 182 17.84 4.34 10.99
CA HIS A 182 18.54 3.94 9.76
C HIS A 182 19.22 2.57 9.84
N LYS A 183 19.47 2.02 11.03
CA LYS A 183 20.02 0.66 11.16
C LYS A 183 18.97 -0.41 10.85
N HIS A 184 17.69 -0.08 11.01
CA HIS A 184 16.59 -1.00 10.76
C HIS A 184 16.11 -1.00 9.31
N PHE A 185 16.19 0.13 8.61
CA PHE A 185 15.68 0.28 7.25
C PHE A 185 16.79 0.27 6.20
N PRO A 186 16.55 -0.32 5.01
CA PRO A 186 17.50 -0.24 3.92
C PRO A 186 17.72 1.23 3.47
N LYS A 187 18.94 1.52 3.01
CA LYS A 187 19.29 2.83 2.43
C LYS A 187 18.36 3.14 1.26
N SER A 188 17.89 4.38 1.17
CA SER A 188 16.89 4.77 0.19
C SER A 188 17.38 4.58 -1.25
N HIS A 189 16.52 4.06 -2.13
CA HIS A 189 16.75 3.88 -3.56
C HIS A 189 15.75 4.69 -4.38
N LYS A 190 16.15 5.18 -5.56
CA LYS A 190 15.30 5.95 -6.50
C LYS A 190 13.84 5.50 -6.49
N GLN A 191 12.94 6.47 -6.34
CA GLN A 191 11.52 6.20 -6.26
C GLN A 191 10.80 6.72 -7.50
N SER A 192 9.72 6.03 -7.83
CA SER A 192 8.87 6.38 -8.96
C SER A 192 7.60 7.03 -8.43
N ARG A 193 7.20 8.16 -9.02
CA ARG A 193 5.90 8.81 -8.76
C ARG A 193 5.03 8.73 -10.00
N VAL A 194 3.77 8.30 -9.81
CA VAL A 194 2.75 8.32 -10.86
C VAL A 194 2.31 9.76 -11.08
N ILE A 195 2.33 10.20 -12.34
CA ILE A 195 1.88 11.53 -12.74
C ILE A 195 0.43 11.46 -13.22
N SER A 196 0.13 10.54 -14.13
CA SER A 196 -1.22 10.39 -14.68
C SER A 196 -1.36 9.06 -15.43
N ARG A 197 -2.59 8.70 -15.81
CA ARG A 197 -2.84 7.59 -16.73
C ARG A 197 -2.66 7.99 -18.20
N ILE A 198 -2.10 7.09 -19.00
CA ILE A 198 -2.01 7.25 -20.46
C ILE A 198 -3.41 7.03 -21.04
N ARG A 199 -3.98 8.06 -21.65
CA ARG A 199 -5.24 7.94 -22.38
C ARG A 199 -4.96 7.21 -23.70
N LYS A 200 -5.51 6.00 -23.86
CA LYS A 200 -5.54 5.33 -25.15
C LYS A 200 -6.57 6.07 -26.03
N GLN A 201 -6.11 6.58 -27.17
CA GLN A 201 -6.96 7.16 -28.21
C GLN A 201 -7.82 6.07 -28.85
#